data_AF-A0A7V1AQS3-F1
#
_entry.id   AF-A0A7V1AQS3-F1
#
_cell.length_a   1.000
_cell.length_b   1.000
_cell.length_c   1.000
_cell.angle_alpha   90.00
_cell.angle_beta   90.00
_cell.angle_gamma   90.00
#
_symmetry.space_group_name_H-M   'P 1'
#
loop_
_entity.id
_entity.type
_entity.pdbx_description
1 polymer ?
#
loop_
_entity_poly.entity_id
_entity_poly.type
_entity_poly.pdbx_seq_one_letter_code
_entity_poly.pdbx_strand_id
1 'polypeptide(L)'
;MSALKEKLFEKIQAHRSRTTRLAKEYGNVHLGDVTIAQAIGGMRGVKCLVTDISYLDPMEGIRFRGYTIPEALEKLPKVPGAEMPYVEGHVYLLLTGDVPTAKEVEELAGEFKKRQHVPQYVFDVLKAMPGDTHPMT
;
A
#
# COMPACT_ATOMS: atom_id res chain seq x y z
N MET A 1 12.29 2.93 -18.14
CA MET A 1 11.66 3.36 -16.87
C MET A 1 12.12 2.34 -15.81
N SER A 2 11.83 2.42 -14.51
CA SER A 2 12.18 1.25 -13.66
C SER A 2 11.25 0.09 -14.00
N ALA A 3 11.70 -1.16 -13.91
CA ALA A 3 10.86 -2.33 -14.22
C ALA A 3 9.54 -2.33 -13.43
N LEU A 4 9.59 -1.94 -12.15
CA LEU A 4 8.39 -1.74 -11.32
C LEU A 4 7.42 -0.69 -11.90
N LYS A 5 7.91 0.41 -12.45
CA LYS A 5 7.02 1.43 -13.06
C LYS A 5 6.35 0.91 -14.32
N GLU A 6 7.03 0.11 -15.12
CA GLU A 6 6.47 -0.51 -16.33
C GLU A 6 5.38 -1.51 -15.95
N LYS A 7 5.67 -2.40 -14.98
CA LYS A 7 4.69 -3.33 -14.41
C LYS A 7 3.47 -2.61 -13.82
N LEU A 8 3.70 -1.57 -13.02
CA LEU A 8 2.62 -0.78 -12.42
C LEU A 8 1.78 -0.09 -13.49
N PHE A 9 2.40 0.40 -14.57
CA PHE A 9 1.68 1.00 -15.68
C PHE A 9 0.74 -0.01 -16.36
N GLU A 10 1.18 -1.24 -16.61
CA GLU A 10 0.33 -2.32 -17.13
C GLU A 10 -0.87 -2.59 -16.21
N LYS A 11 -0.62 -2.69 -14.90
CA LYS A 11 -1.68 -2.87 -13.88
C LYS A 11 -2.66 -1.71 -13.90
N ILE A 12 -2.19 -0.46 -13.98
CA ILE A 12 -3.05 0.72 -14.07
C ILE A 12 -3.95 0.66 -15.30
N GLN A 13 -3.42 0.29 -16.47
CA GLN A 13 -4.23 0.19 -17.69
C GLN A 13 -5.31 -0.89 -17.56
N ALA A 14 -4.95 -2.05 -16.99
CA ALA A 14 -5.90 -3.14 -16.75
C ALA A 14 -7.01 -2.74 -15.76
N HIS A 15 -6.67 -2.04 -14.67
CA HIS A 15 -7.62 -1.63 -13.64
C HIS A 15 -8.50 -0.45 -14.05
N ARG A 16 -8.02 0.45 -14.92
CA ARG A 16 -8.74 1.66 -15.34
C ARG A 16 -10.10 1.33 -15.95
N SER A 17 -10.18 0.32 -16.81
CA SER A 17 -11.44 -0.10 -17.44
C SER A 17 -12.46 -0.60 -16.41
N ARG A 18 -12.02 -1.38 -15.41
CA ARG A 18 -12.87 -1.84 -14.30
C ARG A 18 -13.45 -0.66 -13.52
N THR A 19 -12.62 0.32 -13.13
CA THR A 19 -13.07 1.48 -12.36
C THR A 19 -14.06 2.35 -13.16
N THR A 20 -13.75 2.62 -14.44
CA THR A 20 -14.65 3.36 -15.33
C THR A 20 -15.99 2.63 -15.49
N ARG A 21 -15.97 1.30 -15.62
CA ARG A 21 -17.18 0.49 -15.72
C ARG A 21 -18.01 0.55 -14.44
N LEU A 22 -17.39 0.40 -13.27
CA LEU A 22 -18.07 0.49 -11.97
C LEU A 22 -18.78 1.84 -11.80
N ALA A 23 -18.10 2.94 -12.12
CA ALA A 23 -18.70 4.27 -12.02
C ALA A 23 -19.84 4.47 -13.04
N LYS A 24 -19.66 4.01 -14.29
CA LYS A 24 -20.63 4.23 -15.36
C LYS A 24 -21.88 3.35 -15.25
N GLU A 25 -21.70 2.07 -14.98
CA GLU A 25 -22.77 1.07 -15.01
C GLU A 25 -23.42 0.87 -13.62
N TYR A 26 -22.66 1.09 -12.56
CA TYR A 26 -23.08 0.80 -11.18
C TYR A 26 -23.06 2.03 -10.26
N GLY A 27 -22.90 3.24 -10.82
CA GLY A 27 -22.79 4.47 -10.03
C GLY A 27 -24.01 4.78 -9.14
N ASN A 28 -25.18 4.24 -9.47
CA ASN A 28 -26.41 4.40 -8.68
C ASN A 28 -26.69 3.22 -7.74
N VAL A 29 -25.79 2.24 -7.64
CA VAL A 29 -25.98 1.11 -6.72
C VAL A 29 -25.81 1.60 -5.28
N HIS A 30 -26.83 1.38 -4.46
CA HIS A 30 -26.81 1.73 -3.05
C HIS A 30 -25.80 0.86 -2.27
N LEU A 31 -24.86 1.51 -1.57
CA LEU A 31 -23.85 0.83 -0.74
C LEU A 31 -24.27 0.68 0.74
N GLY A 32 -25.35 1.36 1.14
CA GLY A 32 -25.94 1.38 2.48
C GLY A 32 -26.63 2.72 2.76
N ASP A 33 -27.38 2.77 3.86
CA ASP A 33 -28.02 3.99 4.35
C ASP A 33 -27.07 4.81 5.23
N VAL A 34 -27.32 6.11 5.34
CA VAL A 34 -26.58 7.03 6.21
C VAL A 34 -27.53 7.67 7.21
N THR A 35 -27.21 7.56 8.50
CA THR A 35 -28.00 8.13 9.60
C THR A 35 -27.34 9.40 10.16
N ILE A 36 -28.12 10.22 10.88
CA ILE A 36 -27.61 11.42 11.57
C ILE A 36 -26.49 11.07 12.56
N ALA A 37 -26.64 9.95 13.30
CA ALA A 37 -25.62 9.50 14.25
C ALA A 37 -24.29 9.18 13.56
N GLN A 38 -24.31 8.59 12.36
CA GLN A 38 -23.09 8.31 11.60
C GLN A 38 -22.44 9.59 11.05
N ALA A 39 -23.25 10.59 10.66
CA ALA A 39 -22.74 11.88 10.22
C ALA A 39 -22.00 12.61 11.36
N ILE A 40 -22.61 12.69 12.55
CA ILE A 40 -22.00 13.31 13.74
C ILE A 40 -20.81 12.48 14.24
N GLY A 41 -20.92 11.15 14.21
CA GLY A 41 -19.91 10.22 14.70
C GLY A 41 -18.72 9.97 13.77
N GLY A 42 -18.53 10.79 12.74
CA GLY A 42 -17.37 10.70 11.84
C GLY A 42 -17.40 9.49 10.90
N MET A 43 -18.53 9.25 10.22
CA MET A 43 -18.70 8.20 9.20
C MET A 43 -18.55 6.76 9.73
N ARG A 44 -18.74 6.53 11.03
CA ARG A 44 -18.66 5.19 11.62
C ARG A 44 -19.60 4.20 10.91
N GLY A 45 -19.03 3.16 10.31
CA GLY A 45 -19.78 2.12 9.59
C GLY A 45 -20.30 2.54 8.21
N VAL A 46 -19.95 3.74 7.72
CA VAL A 46 -20.32 4.20 6.37
C VAL A 46 -19.22 3.81 5.38
N LYS A 47 -19.60 3.14 4.29
CA LYS A 47 -18.68 2.79 3.19
C LYS A 47 -18.49 3.99 2.27
N CYS A 48 -17.42 4.76 2.48
CA CYS A 48 -17.19 6.02 1.75
C CYS A 48 -15.91 6.08 0.92
N LEU A 49 -15.02 5.08 1.02
CA LEU A 49 -13.72 5.06 0.34
C LEU A 49 -13.45 3.69 -0.30
N VAL A 50 -12.65 3.70 -1.36
CA VAL A 50 -12.18 2.50 -2.07
C VAL A 50 -10.68 2.35 -1.87
N THR A 51 -10.24 1.15 -1.48
CA THR A 51 -8.84 0.76 -1.41
C THR A 51 -8.69 -0.64 -2.00
N ASP A 52 -7.71 -0.84 -2.87
CA ASP A 52 -7.43 -2.15 -3.50
C ASP A 52 -6.20 -2.86 -2.89
N ILE A 53 -5.45 -2.20 -2.00
CA ILE A 53 -4.17 -2.74 -1.48
C ILE A 53 -4.35 -3.71 -0.31
N SER A 54 -5.39 -3.52 0.49
CA SER A 54 -5.71 -4.40 1.61
C SER A 54 -7.21 -4.41 1.93
N TYR A 55 -7.63 -5.47 2.61
CA TYR A 55 -9.00 -5.64 3.10
C TYR A 55 -8.97 -6.33 4.47
N LEU A 56 -9.83 -5.90 5.39
CA LEU A 56 -9.96 -6.54 6.70
C LEU A 56 -11.07 -7.60 6.64
N ASP A 57 -10.65 -8.87 6.68
CA ASP A 57 -11.54 -10.02 6.79
C ASP A 57 -11.96 -10.19 8.26
N PRO A 58 -13.28 -10.35 8.55
CA PRO A 58 -13.75 -10.49 9.92
C PRO A 58 -13.28 -11.77 10.63
N MET A 59 -12.86 -12.80 9.88
CA MET A 59 -12.41 -14.08 10.43
C MET A 59 -10.89 -14.24 10.39
N GLU A 60 -10.27 -13.82 9.29
CA GLU A 60 -8.85 -14.05 9.02
C GLU A 60 -7.95 -12.82 9.25
N GLY A 61 -8.55 -11.69 9.62
CA GLY A 61 -7.84 -10.44 9.82
C GLY A 61 -7.43 -9.76 8.51
N ILE A 62 -6.34 -8.99 8.53
CA ILE A 62 -5.96 -8.19 7.38
C ILE A 62 -5.40 -9.06 6.25
N ARG A 63 -5.87 -8.78 5.03
CA ARG A 63 -5.38 -9.36 3.79
C ARG A 63 -4.66 -8.31 2.96
N PHE A 64 -3.51 -8.65 2.40
CA PHE A 64 -2.73 -7.81 1.48
C PHE A 64 -2.92 -8.34 0.06
N ARG A 65 -3.62 -7.57 -0.79
CA ARG A 65 -3.97 -8.00 -2.15
C ARG A 65 -4.60 -9.41 -2.22
N GLY A 66 -5.35 -9.78 -1.17
CA GLY A 66 -6.01 -11.08 -1.04
C GLY A 66 -5.29 -12.11 -0.17
N TYR A 67 -3.99 -11.95 0.07
CA TYR A 67 -3.20 -12.88 0.90
C TYR A 67 -3.35 -12.55 2.39
N THR A 68 -3.57 -13.56 3.24
CA THR A 68 -3.43 -13.40 4.69
C THR A 68 -1.98 -13.09 5.07
N ILE A 69 -1.75 -12.66 6.32
CA ILE A 69 -0.37 -12.41 6.79
C ILE A 69 0.52 -13.67 6.62
N PRO A 70 0.11 -14.88 7.08
CA PRO A 70 0.93 -16.08 6.90
C PRO A 70 1.24 -16.38 5.43
N GLU A 71 0.24 -16.28 4.54
CA GLU A 71 0.42 -16.52 3.10
C GLU A 71 1.39 -15.51 2.47
N ALA A 72 1.32 -14.24 2.87
CA ALA A 72 2.23 -13.21 2.39
C ALA A 72 3.67 -13.47 2.88
N LEU A 73 3.86 -13.83 4.15
CA LEU A 73 5.18 -14.14 4.72
C LEU A 73 5.81 -15.40 4.11
N GLU A 74 4.99 -16.37 3.71
CA GLU A 74 5.45 -17.59 3.03
C GLU A 74 5.88 -17.30 1.59
N LYS A 75 5.09 -16.51 0.85
CA LYS A 75 5.29 -16.28 -0.59
C LYS A 75 6.32 -15.22 -0.90
N LEU A 76 6.48 -14.21 -0.05
CA LEU A 76 7.40 -13.11 -0.31
C LEU A 76 8.87 -13.56 -0.20
N PRO A 77 9.76 -13.10 -1.10
CA PRO A 77 11.18 -13.42 -1.02
C PRO A 77 11.79 -13.02 0.32
N LYS A 78 12.60 -13.92 0.89
CA LYS A 78 13.28 -13.75 2.18
C LYS A 78 14.72 -13.29 2.03
N VAL A 79 15.17 -12.50 3.01
CA VAL A 79 16.59 -12.17 3.15
C VAL A 79 17.34 -13.47 3.51
N PRO A 80 18.48 -13.79 2.88
CA PRO A 80 19.25 -14.98 3.24
C PRO A 80 19.58 -15.02 4.74
N GLY A 81 19.15 -16.10 5.41
CA GLY A 81 19.35 -16.29 6.85
C GLY A 81 18.37 -15.55 7.76
N ALA A 82 17.40 -14.81 7.22
CA ALA A 82 16.36 -14.15 8.00
C ALA A 82 15.04 -14.92 7.96
N GLU A 83 14.26 -14.80 9.04
CA GLU A 83 12.90 -15.37 9.11
C GLU A 83 11.90 -14.55 8.27
N MET A 84 12.08 -13.23 8.25
CA MET A 84 11.17 -12.26 7.65
C MET A 84 11.50 -11.97 6.17
N PRO A 85 10.48 -11.70 5.33
CA PRO A 85 10.67 -11.30 3.95
C PRO A 85 11.22 -9.87 3.81
N TYR A 86 11.69 -9.54 2.61
CA TYR A 86 12.04 -8.17 2.26
C TYR A 86 10.81 -7.25 2.32
N VAL A 87 10.98 -6.06 2.89
CA VAL A 87 9.93 -5.01 2.90
C VAL A 87 9.66 -4.53 1.48
N GLU A 88 10.67 -4.48 0.63
CA GLU A 88 10.57 -4.16 -0.79
C GLU A 88 9.65 -5.15 -1.52
N GLY A 89 9.72 -6.45 -1.14
CA GLY A 89 8.81 -7.45 -1.66
C GLY A 89 7.35 -7.16 -1.30
N HIS A 90 7.11 -6.73 -0.06
CA HIS A 90 5.78 -6.32 0.38
C HIS A 90 5.29 -5.07 -0.36
N VAL A 91 6.14 -4.05 -0.53
CA VAL A 91 5.80 -2.84 -1.31
C VAL A 91 5.45 -3.19 -2.76
N TYR A 92 6.22 -4.08 -3.39
CA TYR A 92 5.94 -4.55 -4.74
C TYR A 92 4.56 -5.22 -4.82
N LEU A 93 4.25 -6.11 -3.88
CA LEU A 93 2.95 -6.76 -3.78
C LEU A 93 1.83 -5.72 -3.66
N LEU A 94 1.95 -4.77 -2.73
CA LEU A 94 0.92 -3.75 -2.53
C LEU A 94 0.71 -2.89 -3.78
N LEU A 95 1.76 -2.54 -4.52
CA LEU A 95 1.63 -1.73 -5.73
C LEU A 95 1.04 -2.50 -6.91
N THR A 96 1.47 -3.75 -7.13
CA THR A 96 1.17 -4.49 -8.37
C THR A 96 0.11 -5.57 -8.22
N GLY A 97 -0.11 -6.07 -7.00
CA GLY A 97 -0.91 -7.26 -6.72
C GLY A 97 -0.19 -8.59 -6.97
N ASP A 98 1.05 -8.56 -7.47
CA ASP A 98 1.82 -9.77 -7.79
C ASP A 98 2.87 -10.04 -6.71
N VAL A 99 3.14 -11.33 -6.44
CA VAL A 99 4.29 -11.73 -5.62
C VAL A 99 5.56 -11.56 -6.46
N PRO A 100 6.53 -10.73 -6.05
CA PRO A 100 7.74 -10.50 -6.82
C PRO A 100 8.71 -11.68 -6.76
N THR A 101 9.53 -11.79 -7.79
CA THR A 101 10.72 -12.65 -7.80
C THR A 101 11.85 -12.05 -6.96
N ALA A 102 12.82 -12.88 -6.56
CA ALA A 102 14.00 -12.41 -5.81
C ALA A 102 14.76 -11.30 -6.57
N LYS A 103 14.89 -11.42 -7.89
CA LYS A 103 15.53 -10.41 -8.74
C LYS A 103 14.78 -9.07 -8.72
N GLU A 104 13.45 -9.08 -8.82
CA GLU A 104 12.65 -7.85 -8.75
C GLU A 104 12.76 -7.16 -7.38
N VAL A 105 12.85 -7.94 -6.31
CA VAL A 105 13.10 -7.44 -4.96
C VAL A 105 14.49 -6.78 -4.86
N GLU A 106 15.54 -7.44 -5.37
CA GLU A 106 16.89 -6.89 -5.38
C GLU A 106 17.00 -5.60 -6.21
N GLU A 107 16.35 -5.56 -7.38
CA GLU A 107 16.27 -4.35 -8.21
C GLU A 107 15.58 -3.20 -7.48
N LEU A 108 14.47 -3.47 -6.78
CA LEU A 108 13.75 -2.47 -6.00
C LEU A 108 14.56 -1.98 -4.79
N ALA A 109 15.20 -2.89 -4.06
CA ALA A 109 16.10 -2.55 -2.95
C ALA A 109 17.28 -1.69 -3.42
N GLY A 110 17.86 -2.03 -4.58
CA GLY A 110 18.90 -1.23 -5.24
C GLY A 110 18.42 0.17 -5.61
N GLU A 111 17.17 0.30 -6.08
CA GLU A 111 16.56 1.59 -6.41
C GLU A 111 16.30 2.44 -5.15
N PHE A 112 15.83 1.84 -4.05
CA PHE A 112 15.68 2.53 -2.77
C PHE A 112 17.03 3.04 -2.27
N LYS A 113 18.08 2.21 -2.32
CA LYS A 113 19.43 2.60 -1.93
C LYS A 113 19.98 3.74 -2.78
N LYS A 114 19.70 3.78 -4.09
CA LYS A 114 20.09 4.91 -4.96
C LYS A 114 19.37 6.21 -4.57
N ARG A 115 18.14 6.12 -4.07
CA ARG A 115 17.28 7.25 -3.72
C ARG A 115 17.35 7.68 -2.25
N GLN A 116 18.19 7.04 -1.44
CA GLN A 116 18.30 7.31 0.00
C GLN A 116 18.89 8.68 0.35
N HIS A 117 19.46 9.41 -0.61
CA HIS A 117 20.10 10.71 -0.34
C HIS A 117 19.05 11.74 0.10
N VAL A 118 19.24 12.27 1.30
CA VAL A 118 18.42 13.34 1.88
C VAL A 118 19.23 14.64 1.84
N PRO A 119 18.69 15.75 1.28
CA PRO A 119 19.39 17.03 1.24
C PRO A 119 19.71 17.59 2.64
N GLN A 120 20.84 18.29 2.77
CA GLN A 120 21.33 18.80 4.06
C GLN A 120 20.31 19.68 4.79
N TYR A 121 19.59 20.54 4.06
CA TYR A 121 18.61 21.45 4.66
C TYR A 121 17.48 20.73 5.42
N VAL A 122 17.18 19.47 5.08
CA VAL A 122 16.19 18.67 5.82
C VAL A 122 16.70 18.37 7.22
N PHE A 123 17.97 17.98 7.34
CA PHE A 123 18.61 17.75 8.63
C PHE A 123 18.77 19.05 9.42
N ASP A 124 19.04 20.16 8.76
CA ASP A 124 19.19 21.46 9.42
C ASP A 124 17.86 21.90 10.06
N VAL A 125 16.73 21.70 9.36
CA VAL A 125 15.39 21.91 9.91
C VAL A 125 15.13 20.99 11.11
N LEU A 126 15.41 19.69 10.98
CA LEU A 126 15.20 18.73 12.08
C LEU A 126 16.05 19.08 13.32
N LYS A 127 17.30 19.52 13.12
CA LYS A 127 18.20 19.91 14.20
C LYS A 127 17.86 21.26 14.84
N ALA A 128 17.13 22.12 14.14
CA ALA A 128 16.67 23.40 14.66
C ALA A 128 15.47 23.25 15.61
N MET A 129 14.79 22.11 15.60
CA MET A 129 13.67 21.84 16.50
C MET A 129 14.14 21.69 17.95
N PRO A 130 13.35 22.15 18.94
CA PRO A 130 13.60 21.87 20.35
C PRO A 130 13.80 20.37 20.62
N GLY A 131 14.70 20.01 21.53
CA GLY A 131 14.99 18.60 21.82
C GLY A 131 13.82 17.81 22.43
N ASP A 132 12.82 18.50 22.96
CA ASP A 132 11.55 17.97 23.49
C ASP A 132 10.41 18.00 22.46
N THR A 133 10.71 18.38 21.20
CA THR A 133 9.72 18.31 20.13
C THR A 133 9.23 16.88 19.97
N HIS A 134 7.90 16.73 19.90
CA HIS A 134 7.28 15.45 19.67
C HIS A 134 7.81 14.81 18.36
N PRO A 135 8.20 13.52 18.32
CA PRO A 135 8.83 12.90 17.14
C PRO A 135 8.00 12.89 15.84
N MET A 136 6.69 13.11 15.93
CA MET A 136 5.79 13.22 14.78
C MET A 136 5.60 14.66 14.26
N THR A 137 6.18 15.66 14.94
CA THR A 137 6.19 17.08 14.51
C THR A 137 7.37 17.32 13.59
#